data_AF-A0A7V4ZC25-F1
#
_entry.id   AF-A0A7V4ZC25-F1
#
_cell.length_a   1.000
_cell.length_b   1.000
_cell.length_c   1.000
_cell.angle_alpha   90.00
_cell.angle_beta   90.00
_cell.angle_gamma   90.00
#
_symmetry.space_group_name_H-M   'P 1'
#
loop_
_entity.id
_entity.type
_entity.pdbx_description
1 polymer ?
#
loop_
_entity_poly.entity_id
_entity_poly.type
_entity_poly.pdbx_seq_one_letter_code
_entity_poly.pdbx_strand_id
1 'polypeptide(L)'
;MGQRVWCSPWTGWTVKMLRPWNDGSLRLVTKVGAELLITDDADAFKKVADNQGLMHQVCKSHVQRNTDALIANLKPLAAADSDGSLAAIGVSPEQAVADLERLGELIRSRQPEQEDELGMMYGRYMAAAPPRENEQASIAYRVRSLMLDRWNLWRRLTRYRTWKGPEGERIDGTNNHAERAIGWWVKERYRTMRGYKKAANAVNVSRLLAWCGNHLNSGGVDLEALVA
;
A
#
# COMPACT_ATOMS: atom_id res chain seq x y z
N MET A 1 20.75 -19.18 1.22
CA MET A 1 19.28 -19.13 1.07
C MET A 1 18.85 -17.68 1.13
N GLY A 2 18.66 -17.04 -0.02
CA GLY A 2 18.32 -15.62 -0.14
C GLY A 2 16.84 -15.39 0.14
N GLN A 3 16.50 -14.30 0.82
CA GLN A 3 15.12 -13.88 1.02
C GLN A 3 14.51 -13.46 -0.34
N ARG A 4 13.66 -14.34 -0.89
CA ARG A 4 12.93 -14.16 -2.17
C ARG A 4 11.77 -13.16 -2.11
N VAL A 5 11.47 -12.65 -0.90
CA VAL A 5 10.39 -11.71 -0.62
C VAL A 5 11.00 -10.48 0.05
N TRP A 6 10.76 -9.30 -0.53
CA TRP A 6 11.17 -8.03 0.08
C TRP A 6 9.93 -7.25 0.54
N CYS A 7 9.86 -6.98 1.85
CA CYS A 7 8.83 -6.12 2.42
C CYS A 7 9.38 -4.69 2.58
N SER A 8 8.76 -3.70 1.92
CA SER A 8 9.18 -2.30 2.03
C SER A 8 8.61 -1.64 3.29
N PRO A 9 9.43 -0.91 4.07
CA PRO A 9 8.97 -0.27 5.30
C PRO A 9 8.40 1.17 5.23
N TRP A 10 8.20 1.86 4.11
CA TRP A 10 8.14 3.34 4.19
C TRP A 10 6.84 4.00 3.71
N THR A 11 6.06 4.59 4.63
CA THR A 11 4.97 5.53 4.31
C THR A 11 5.50 6.97 4.11
N GLY A 12 5.02 7.70 3.09
CA GLY A 12 4.96 9.18 3.11
C GLY A 12 6.08 10.02 2.46
N TRP A 13 6.57 9.69 1.25
CA TRP A 13 7.55 10.53 0.53
C TRP A 13 7.11 10.88 -0.90
N THR A 14 7.41 12.11 -1.37
CA THR A 14 7.12 12.56 -2.74
C THR A 14 8.12 12.00 -3.76
N VAL A 15 7.68 11.86 -5.02
CA VAL A 15 8.44 11.28 -6.16
C VAL A 15 9.85 11.89 -6.36
N LYS A 16 10.06 13.16 -5.99
CA LYS A 16 11.39 13.80 -6.08
C LYS A 16 12.39 13.28 -5.04
N MET A 17 11.96 12.82 -3.87
CA MET A 17 12.83 12.30 -2.81
C MET A 17 13.22 10.83 -3.01
N LEU A 18 12.61 10.15 -3.98
CA LEU A 18 12.82 8.73 -4.29
C LEU A 18 13.81 8.46 -5.42
N ARG A 19 14.20 9.46 -6.22
CA ARG A 19 15.13 9.25 -7.35
C ARG A 19 16.47 8.61 -6.94
N PRO A 20 17.16 9.07 -5.87
CA PRO A 20 18.38 8.40 -5.40
C PRO A 20 18.13 7.01 -4.80
N TRP A 21 16.90 6.72 -4.39
CA TRP A 21 16.49 5.44 -3.82
C TRP A 21 16.03 4.43 -4.87
N ASN A 22 15.59 4.85 -6.06
CA ASN A 22 15.31 3.94 -7.17
C ASN A 22 16.58 3.16 -7.56
N ASP A 23 17.75 3.81 -7.57
CA ASP A 23 19.03 3.13 -7.84
C ASP A 23 19.48 2.23 -6.67
N GLY A 24 19.18 2.63 -5.42
CA GLY A 24 19.52 1.87 -4.22
C GLY A 24 18.61 0.65 -3.97
N SER A 25 17.32 0.77 -4.27
CA SER A 25 16.35 -0.33 -4.22
C SER A 25 16.59 -1.34 -5.34
N LEU A 26 17.03 -0.90 -6.52
CA LEU A 26 17.56 -1.75 -7.60
C LEU A 26 18.65 -2.69 -7.07
N ARG A 27 19.65 -2.14 -6.37
CA ARG A 27 20.76 -2.93 -5.80
C ARG A 27 20.29 -3.93 -4.75
N LEU A 28 19.29 -3.59 -3.95
CA LEU A 28 18.78 -4.47 -2.90
C LEU A 28 17.95 -5.62 -3.48
N VAL A 29 16.99 -5.33 -4.36
CA VAL A 29 16.15 -6.33 -5.04
C VAL A 29 17.01 -7.36 -5.76
N THR A 30 17.97 -6.90 -6.58
CA THR A 30 18.88 -7.79 -7.30
C THR A 30 19.79 -8.58 -6.35
N LYS A 31 20.31 -7.96 -5.28
CA LYS A 31 21.19 -8.66 -4.32
C LYS A 31 20.46 -9.73 -3.51
N VAL A 32 19.19 -9.54 -3.17
CA VAL A 32 18.44 -10.54 -2.40
C VAL A 32 17.75 -11.56 -3.31
N GLY A 33 17.69 -11.31 -4.62
CA GLY A 33 16.96 -12.14 -5.57
C GLY A 33 15.45 -12.10 -5.30
N ALA A 34 14.91 -10.91 -4.99
CA ALA A 34 13.49 -10.79 -4.68
C ALA A 34 12.65 -10.97 -5.95
N GLU A 35 11.61 -11.79 -5.85
CA GLU A 35 10.63 -12.03 -6.92
C GLU A 35 9.31 -11.29 -6.64
N LEU A 36 9.03 -11.04 -5.37
CA LEU A 36 7.81 -10.41 -4.88
C LEU A 36 8.13 -9.27 -3.91
N LEU A 37 7.59 -8.10 -4.23
CA LEU A 37 7.56 -6.93 -3.38
C LEU A 37 6.28 -6.92 -2.54
N ILE A 38 6.37 -6.65 -1.24
CA ILE A 38 5.20 -6.43 -0.37
C ILE A 38 5.28 -5.04 0.27
N THR A 39 4.33 -4.15 -0.02
CA THR A 39 4.36 -2.76 0.50
C THR A 39 3.00 -2.32 1.06
N ASP A 40 2.95 -1.13 1.64
CA ASP A 40 1.70 -0.42 1.90
C ASP A 40 1.05 0.06 0.57
N ASP A 41 -0.10 0.72 0.65
CA ASP A 41 -0.77 1.25 -0.53
C ASP A 41 -0.23 2.64 -0.90
N ALA A 42 1.00 2.67 -1.43
CA ALA A 42 1.64 3.88 -1.92
C ALA A 42 2.06 3.74 -3.39
N ASP A 43 1.69 4.71 -4.22
CA ASP A 43 1.94 4.69 -5.68
C ASP A 43 3.41 4.63 -6.05
N ALA A 44 4.27 5.19 -5.20
CA ALA A 44 5.71 5.08 -5.35
C ALA A 44 6.18 3.63 -5.49
N PHE A 45 5.68 2.73 -4.64
CA PHE A 45 6.08 1.32 -4.67
C PHE A 45 5.47 0.56 -5.84
N LYS A 46 4.26 0.93 -6.27
CA LYS A 46 3.66 0.37 -7.50
C LYS A 46 4.58 0.64 -8.70
N LYS A 47 5.05 1.89 -8.85
CA LYS A 47 6.00 2.27 -9.91
C LYS A 47 7.33 1.55 -9.80
N VAL A 48 7.87 1.40 -8.59
CA VAL A 48 9.12 0.65 -8.38
C VAL A 48 8.94 -0.81 -8.79
N ALA A 49 7.86 -1.48 -8.37
CA ALA A 49 7.62 -2.86 -8.78
C ALA A 49 7.55 -3.01 -10.30
N ASP A 50 6.78 -2.14 -10.96
CA ASP A 50 6.55 -2.21 -12.41
C ASP A 50 7.84 -1.95 -13.19
N ASN A 51 8.60 -0.92 -12.80
CA ASN A 51 9.87 -0.59 -13.45
C ASN A 51 10.93 -1.69 -13.27
N GLN A 52 10.81 -2.52 -12.23
CA GLN A 52 11.73 -3.61 -11.94
C GLN A 52 11.20 -4.98 -12.39
N GLY A 53 10.01 -5.04 -12.99
CA GLY A 53 9.37 -6.30 -13.38
C GLY A 53 9.04 -7.22 -12.19
N LEU A 54 8.91 -6.67 -10.98
CA LEU A 54 8.60 -7.44 -9.78
C LEU A 54 7.10 -7.72 -9.68
N MET A 55 6.76 -8.91 -9.20
CA MET A 55 5.42 -9.11 -8.66
C MET A 55 5.22 -8.19 -7.45
N HIS A 56 4.00 -7.73 -7.25
CA HIS A 56 3.68 -6.80 -6.17
C HIS A 56 2.44 -7.25 -5.40
N GLN A 57 2.59 -7.34 -4.08
CA GLN A 57 1.51 -7.43 -3.11
C GLN A 57 1.37 -6.09 -2.37
N VAL A 58 0.16 -5.54 -2.35
CA VAL A 58 -0.17 -4.40 -1.50
C VAL A 58 -0.81 -4.88 -0.20
N CYS A 59 -0.39 -4.34 0.94
CA CYS A 59 -0.78 -4.81 2.27
C CYS A 59 -2.31 -4.80 2.45
N LYS A 60 -2.89 -5.99 2.61
CA LYS A 60 -4.34 -6.19 2.75
C LYS A 60 -4.94 -5.41 3.93
N SER A 61 -4.18 -5.28 5.02
CA SER A 61 -4.64 -4.61 6.25
C SER A 61 -4.76 -3.10 6.08
N HIS A 62 -3.87 -2.48 5.30
CA HIS A 62 -3.94 -1.05 5.00
C HIS A 62 -5.11 -0.73 4.09
N VAL A 63 -5.24 -1.50 3.01
CA VAL A 63 -6.33 -1.32 2.05
C VAL A 63 -7.68 -1.53 2.72
N GLN A 64 -7.83 -2.57 3.54
CA GLN A 64 -9.09 -2.81 4.26
C GLN A 64 -9.45 -1.64 5.17
N ARG A 65 -8.56 -1.22 6.08
CA ARG A 65 -8.82 -0.08 6.98
C ARG A 65 -9.15 1.21 6.23
N ASN A 66 -8.43 1.50 5.15
CA ASN A 66 -8.68 2.68 4.33
C ASN A 66 -10.05 2.59 3.62
N THR A 67 -10.40 1.43 3.06
CA THR A 67 -11.68 1.21 2.39
C THR A 67 -12.84 1.33 3.37
N ASP A 68 -12.76 0.68 4.53
CA ASP A 68 -13.80 0.72 5.56
C ASP A 68 -14.06 2.17 6.01
N ALA A 69 -13.00 2.96 6.19
CA ALA A 69 -13.13 4.39 6.53
C ALA A 69 -13.77 5.21 5.40
N LEU A 70 -13.38 4.98 4.14
CA LEU A 70 -13.98 5.67 2.99
C LEU A 70 -15.45 5.30 2.82
N ILE A 71 -15.81 4.02 2.98
CA ILE A 71 -17.20 3.55 2.95
C ILE A 71 -18.01 4.21 4.08
N ALA A 72 -17.50 4.22 5.31
CA ALA A 72 -18.17 4.85 6.44
C ALA A 72 -18.46 6.34 6.19
N ASN A 73 -17.55 7.05 5.52
CA ASN A 73 -17.73 8.45 5.15
C ASN A 73 -18.67 8.67 3.96
N LEU A 74 -18.63 7.80 2.94
CA LEU A 74 -19.40 7.97 1.71
C LEU A 74 -20.83 7.46 1.82
N LYS A 75 -21.08 6.41 2.61
CA LYS A 75 -22.39 5.78 2.75
C LYS A 75 -23.51 6.76 3.15
N PRO A 76 -23.36 7.62 4.19
CA PRO A 76 -24.42 8.58 4.52
C PRO A 76 -24.60 9.65 3.43
N LEU A 77 -23.53 10.02 2.72
CA LEU A 77 -23.61 10.99 1.62
C LEU A 77 -24.35 10.40 0.42
N ALA A 78 -24.01 9.16 0.05
CA ALA A 78 -24.67 8.42 -1.02
C ALA A 78 -26.16 8.19 -0.74
N ALA A 79 -26.51 7.88 0.51
CA ALA A 79 -27.91 7.73 0.93
C ALA A 79 -28.71 9.03 0.80
N ALA A 80 -28.07 10.18 1.02
CA ALA A 80 -28.72 11.48 0.95
C ALA A 80 -28.77 12.07 -0.47
N ASP A 81 -27.81 11.71 -1.33
CA ASP A 81 -27.59 12.23 -2.68
C ASP A 81 -27.84 13.75 -2.80
N SER A 82 -27.35 14.52 -1.82
CA SER A 82 -27.76 15.93 -1.67
C SER A 82 -27.24 16.84 -2.79
N ASP A 83 -26.23 16.40 -3.55
CA ASP A 83 -25.76 17.09 -4.75
C ASP A 83 -26.42 16.59 -6.04
N GLY A 84 -27.36 15.63 -5.95
CA GLY A 84 -28.09 15.02 -7.05
C GLY A 84 -27.22 14.29 -8.08
N SER A 85 -25.93 14.07 -7.76
CA SER A 85 -24.97 13.58 -8.74
C SER A 85 -25.16 12.09 -9.06
N LEU A 86 -25.72 11.30 -8.15
CA LEU A 86 -26.05 9.90 -8.41
C LEU A 86 -27.26 9.81 -9.34
N ALA A 87 -28.32 10.56 -9.05
CA ALA A 87 -29.50 10.64 -9.92
C ALA A 87 -29.13 11.10 -11.35
N ALA A 88 -28.22 12.07 -11.48
CA ALA A 88 -27.76 12.58 -12.77
C ALA A 88 -27.08 11.52 -13.67
N ILE A 89 -26.52 10.46 -13.07
CA ILE A 89 -25.93 9.32 -13.79
C ILE A 89 -26.83 8.08 -13.82
N GLY A 90 -28.08 8.19 -13.33
CA GLY A 90 -29.04 7.09 -13.30
C GLY A 90 -28.78 6.04 -12.21
N VAL A 91 -28.04 6.39 -11.15
CA VAL A 91 -27.80 5.51 -10.00
C VAL A 91 -28.68 5.97 -8.84
N SER A 92 -29.47 5.05 -8.25
CA SER A 92 -30.27 5.39 -7.07
C SER A 92 -29.39 5.44 -5.80
N PRO A 93 -29.77 6.23 -4.78
CA PRO A 93 -29.12 6.23 -3.48
C PRO A 93 -28.96 4.83 -2.87
N GLU A 94 -30.00 4.00 -2.98
CA GLU A 94 -30.02 2.62 -2.46
C GLU A 94 -28.99 1.75 -3.18
N GLN A 95 -28.88 1.86 -4.50
CA GLN A 95 -27.87 1.15 -5.28
C GLN A 95 -26.45 1.59 -4.89
N ALA A 96 -26.24 2.89 -4.67
CA ALA A 96 -24.94 3.40 -4.25
C ALA A 96 -24.52 2.91 -2.86
N VAL A 97 -25.47 2.85 -1.93
CA VAL A 97 -25.25 2.27 -0.60
C VAL A 97 -24.93 0.77 -0.69
N ALA A 98 -25.71 0.01 -1.47
CA ALA A 98 -25.48 -1.42 -1.67
C ALA A 98 -24.11 -1.70 -2.31
N ASP A 99 -23.70 -0.88 -3.28
CA ASP A 99 -22.39 -1.01 -3.92
C ASP A 99 -21.24 -0.75 -2.94
N LEU A 100 -21.36 0.26 -2.07
CA LEU A 100 -20.36 0.54 -1.06
C LEU A 100 -20.26 -0.59 -0.02
N GLU A 101 -21.38 -1.16 0.41
CA GLU A 101 -21.39 -2.33 1.29
C GLU A 101 -20.74 -3.54 0.63
N ARG A 102 -21.13 -3.80 -0.63
CA ARG A 102 -20.59 -4.91 -1.41
C ARG A 102 -19.09 -4.76 -1.62
N LEU A 103 -18.60 -3.55 -1.90
CA LEU A 103 -17.16 -3.28 -1.97
C LEU A 103 -16.45 -3.68 -0.68
N GLY A 104 -17.02 -3.38 0.49
CA GLY A 104 -16.48 -3.79 1.78
C GLY A 104 -16.39 -5.31 1.94
N GLU A 105 -17.39 -6.06 1.47
CA GLU A 105 -17.37 -7.53 1.45
C GLU A 105 -16.28 -8.09 0.52
N LEU A 106 -16.16 -7.53 -0.68
CA LEU A 106 -15.11 -7.88 -1.63
C LEU A 106 -13.73 -7.61 -1.02
N ILE A 107 -13.53 -6.44 -0.42
CA ILE A 107 -12.25 -6.08 0.23
C ILE A 107 -11.92 -6.96 1.43
N ARG A 108 -12.91 -7.55 2.11
CA ARG A 108 -12.67 -8.52 3.19
C ARG A 108 -12.38 -9.94 2.68
N SER A 109 -13.17 -10.39 1.70
CA SER A 109 -13.04 -11.74 1.11
C SER A 109 -11.82 -11.87 0.20
N ARG A 110 -11.56 -10.85 -0.64
CA ARG A 110 -10.40 -10.71 -1.54
C ARG A 110 -10.22 -11.91 -2.46
N GLN A 111 -11.29 -12.45 -3.04
CA GLN A 111 -11.14 -13.57 -3.97
C GLN A 111 -10.68 -13.07 -5.34
N PRO A 112 -9.61 -13.61 -5.94
CA PRO A 112 -9.09 -13.12 -7.22
C PRO A 112 -10.16 -13.05 -8.32
N GLU A 113 -11.09 -14.00 -8.34
CA GLU A 113 -12.16 -14.15 -9.34
C GLU A 113 -13.22 -13.06 -9.27
N GLN A 114 -13.24 -12.25 -8.19
CA GLN A 114 -14.18 -11.14 -8.03
C GLN A 114 -13.73 -9.85 -8.76
N GLU A 115 -12.64 -9.89 -9.53
CA GLU A 115 -12.15 -8.72 -10.30
C GLU A 115 -13.21 -8.18 -11.27
N ASP A 116 -13.92 -9.08 -11.96
CA ASP A 116 -14.94 -8.70 -12.94
C ASP A 116 -16.14 -8.02 -12.28
N GLU A 117 -16.52 -8.46 -11.08
CA GLU A 117 -17.59 -7.84 -10.28
C GLU A 117 -17.25 -6.38 -9.95
N LEU A 118 -15.99 -6.09 -9.58
CA LEU A 118 -15.54 -4.71 -9.36
C LEU A 118 -15.59 -3.87 -10.63
N GLY A 119 -15.25 -4.45 -11.79
CA GLY A 119 -15.38 -3.79 -13.08
C GLY A 119 -16.83 -3.41 -13.40
N MET A 120 -17.78 -4.32 -13.14
CA MET A 120 -19.21 -4.06 -13.30
C MET A 120 -19.71 -2.97 -12.34
N MET A 121 -19.25 -2.99 -11.08
CA MET A 121 -19.57 -1.95 -10.10
C MET A 121 -19.04 -0.58 -10.53
N TYR A 122 -17.78 -0.51 -10.97
CA TYR A 122 -17.19 0.71 -11.53
C TYR A 122 -17.98 1.23 -12.73
N GLY A 123 -18.41 0.34 -13.62
CA GLY A 123 -19.17 0.69 -14.83
C GLY A 123 -20.41 1.53 -14.55
N ARG A 124 -21.12 1.29 -13.43
CA ARG A 124 -22.29 2.09 -13.02
C ARG A 124 -21.96 3.57 -12.78
N TYR A 125 -20.74 3.88 -12.37
CA TYR A 125 -20.32 5.25 -12.03
C TYR A 125 -19.47 5.90 -13.10
N MET A 126 -19.23 5.23 -14.23
CA MET A 126 -18.31 5.70 -15.28
C MET A 126 -18.69 7.08 -15.84
N ALA A 127 -19.98 7.39 -15.88
CA ALA A 127 -20.52 8.67 -16.35
C ALA A 127 -20.28 9.85 -15.38
N ALA A 128 -19.86 9.62 -14.13
CA ALA A 128 -19.62 10.69 -13.18
C ALA A 128 -18.39 11.52 -13.58
N ALA A 129 -18.60 12.80 -13.90
CA ALA A 129 -17.55 13.70 -14.36
C ALA A 129 -16.51 14.00 -13.26
N PRO A 130 -15.21 14.14 -13.61
CA PRO A 130 -14.22 14.64 -12.67
C PRO A 130 -14.47 16.10 -12.29
N PRO A 131 -14.08 16.52 -11.07
CA PRO A 131 -14.21 17.91 -10.65
C PRO A 131 -13.32 18.81 -11.52
N ARG A 132 -13.78 20.04 -11.74
CA ARG A 132 -12.94 21.08 -12.36
C ARG A 132 -11.92 21.61 -11.36
N GLU A 133 -10.96 22.39 -11.85
CA GLU A 133 -10.01 23.08 -11.00
C GLU A 133 -10.76 23.96 -9.98
N ASN A 134 -10.40 23.83 -8.71
CA ASN A 134 -11.03 24.49 -7.55
C ASN A 134 -12.47 24.05 -7.22
N GLU A 135 -12.99 22.99 -7.82
CA GLU A 135 -14.30 22.42 -7.49
C GLU A 135 -14.19 21.26 -6.51
N GLN A 136 -15.19 21.10 -5.64
CA GLN A 136 -15.31 19.91 -4.81
C GLN A 136 -15.78 18.71 -5.65
N ALA A 137 -15.26 17.53 -5.34
CA ALA A 137 -15.70 16.30 -5.99
C ALA A 137 -17.14 15.95 -5.59
N SER A 138 -17.99 15.69 -6.58
CA SER A 138 -19.36 15.20 -6.36
C SER A 138 -19.37 13.83 -5.70
N ILE A 139 -20.50 13.48 -5.08
CA ILE A 139 -20.70 12.17 -4.43
C ILE A 139 -20.49 11.04 -5.45
N ALA A 140 -21.11 11.12 -6.62
CA ALA A 140 -20.96 10.13 -7.69
C ALA A 140 -19.51 9.97 -8.14
N TYR A 141 -18.76 11.08 -8.28
CA TYR A 141 -17.35 11.00 -8.66
C TYR A 141 -16.47 10.39 -7.56
N ARG A 142 -16.78 10.66 -6.29
CA ARG A 142 -16.04 10.06 -5.16
C ARG A 142 -16.27 8.55 -5.10
N VAL A 143 -17.50 8.08 -5.33
CA VAL A 143 -17.79 6.64 -5.44
C VAL A 143 -17.09 6.04 -6.67
N ARG A 144 -17.16 6.70 -7.84
CA ARG A 144 -16.41 6.30 -9.05
C ARG A 144 -14.93 6.11 -8.76
N SER A 145 -14.31 7.09 -8.09
CA SER A 145 -12.88 7.10 -7.79
C SER A 145 -12.49 5.96 -6.85
N LEU A 146 -13.30 5.70 -5.82
CA LEU A 146 -13.09 4.58 -4.91
C LEU A 146 -13.18 3.24 -5.64
N MET A 147 -14.22 3.03 -6.46
CA MET A 147 -14.39 1.77 -7.22
C MET A 147 -13.22 1.55 -8.17
N LEU A 148 -12.83 2.59 -8.92
CA LEU A 148 -11.71 2.53 -9.86
C LEU A 148 -10.40 2.20 -9.16
N ASP A 149 -10.11 2.85 -8.03
CA ASP A 149 -8.89 2.59 -7.29
C ASP A 149 -8.82 1.14 -6.80
N ARG A 150 -9.90 0.62 -6.21
CA ARG A 150 -9.94 -0.76 -5.73
C ARG A 150 -9.87 -1.79 -6.85
N TRP A 151 -10.49 -1.50 -7.99
CA TRP A 151 -10.40 -2.35 -9.17
C TRP A 151 -8.96 -2.38 -9.72
N ASN A 152 -8.32 -1.22 -9.92
CA ASN A 152 -6.93 -1.14 -10.37
C ASN A 152 -5.94 -1.81 -9.41
N LEU A 153 -6.24 -1.76 -8.11
CA LEU A 153 -5.42 -2.35 -7.07
C LEU A 153 -5.60 -3.88 -6.96
N TRP A 154 -6.70 -4.42 -7.49
CA TRP A 154 -7.19 -5.76 -7.14
C TRP A 154 -6.14 -6.86 -7.31
N ARG A 155 -5.46 -6.90 -8.46
CA ARG A 155 -4.42 -7.91 -8.76
C ARG A 155 -3.20 -7.83 -7.85
N ARG A 156 -2.93 -6.67 -7.26
CA ARG A 156 -1.87 -6.49 -6.25
C ARG A 156 -2.39 -6.77 -4.85
N LEU A 157 -3.66 -6.53 -4.58
CA LEU A 157 -4.29 -6.83 -3.30
C LEU A 157 -4.46 -8.34 -3.09
N THR A 158 -4.75 -9.09 -4.14
CA THR A 158 -5.04 -10.54 -4.09
C THR A 158 -3.83 -11.42 -4.43
N ARG A 159 -2.66 -10.84 -4.75
CA ARG A 159 -1.46 -11.57 -5.20
C ARG A 159 -1.08 -12.71 -4.25
N TYR A 160 -1.18 -12.50 -2.94
CA TYR A 160 -0.86 -13.45 -1.88
C TYR A 160 -1.66 -14.76 -1.93
N ARG A 161 -2.84 -14.74 -2.55
CA ARG A 161 -3.66 -15.94 -2.73
C ARG A 161 -3.20 -16.82 -3.89
N THR A 162 -2.63 -16.19 -4.90
CA THR A 162 -2.22 -16.83 -6.17
C THR A 162 -0.74 -17.17 -6.20
N TRP A 163 0.09 -16.40 -5.48
CA TRP A 163 1.52 -16.58 -5.46
C TRP A 163 1.92 -17.84 -4.69
N LYS A 164 2.82 -18.61 -5.27
CA LYS A 164 3.52 -19.73 -4.63
C LYS A 164 4.99 -19.61 -4.97
N GLY A 165 5.84 -19.83 -3.96
CA GLY A 165 7.28 -19.94 -4.19
C GLY A 165 7.66 -21.29 -4.82
N PRO A 166 8.93 -21.46 -5.22
CA PRO A 166 9.45 -22.68 -5.86
C PRO A 166 9.25 -23.95 -5.04
N GLU A 167 9.21 -23.83 -3.70
CA GLU A 167 9.04 -24.93 -2.75
C GLU A 167 7.61 -24.96 -2.17
N GLY A 168 6.67 -24.24 -2.80
CA GLY A 168 5.28 -24.14 -2.36
C GLY A 168 5.06 -23.11 -1.24
N GLU A 169 6.01 -22.21 -1.01
CA GLU A 169 5.88 -21.15 -0.01
C GLU A 169 4.66 -20.26 -0.30
N ARG A 170 4.07 -19.72 0.76
CA ARG A 170 2.95 -18.78 0.67
C ARG A 170 3.27 -17.53 1.48
N ILE A 171 2.63 -16.42 1.11
CA ILE A 171 2.70 -15.16 1.84
C ILE A 171 1.33 -14.82 2.44
N ASP A 172 1.35 -14.07 3.55
CA ASP A 172 0.13 -13.71 4.30
C ASP A 172 -0.59 -12.47 3.73
N GLY A 173 0.03 -11.76 2.80
CA GLY A 173 -0.49 -10.52 2.20
C GLY A 173 -0.31 -9.27 3.05
N THR A 174 0.57 -9.30 4.06
CA THR A 174 0.83 -8.16 4.94
C THR A 174 2.29 -7.71 4.88
N ASN A 175 2.53 -6.41 5.11
CA ASN A 175 3.87 -5.86 5.30
C ASN A 175 4.28 -5.84 6.80
N ASN A 176 3.56 -6.56 7.67
CA ASN A 176 3.74 -6.50 9.14
C ASN A 176 5.17 -6.86 9.58
N HIS A 177 5.88 -7.70 8.83
CA HIS A 177 7.29 -8.00 9.11
C HIS A 177 8.17 -6.75 8.92
N ALA A 178 7.97 -6.00 7.84
CA ALA A 178 8.64 -4.71 7.66
C ALA A 178 8.20 -3.72 8.73
N GLU A 179 6.91 -3.61 9.03
CA GLU A 179 6.41 -2.68 10.06
C GLU A 179 7.00 -2.94 11.44
N ARG A 180 7.11 -4.21 11.84
CA ARG A 180 7.78 -4.61 13.09
C ARG A 180 9.26 -4.25 13.09
N ALA A 181 9.96 -4.51 11.97
CA ALA A 181 11.35 -4.12 11.84
C ALA A 181 11.54 -2.59 11.97
N ILE A 182 10.68 -1.77 11.37
CA ILE A 182 10.70 -0.32 11.60
C ILE A 182 10.41 0.00 13.05
N GLY A 183 9.39 -0.63 13.64
CA GLY A 183 8.98 -0.41 15.02
C GLY A 183 10.17 -0.56 15.97
N TRP A 184 10.82 -1.72 15.91
CA TRP A 184 11.94 -2.07 16.79
C TRP A 184 13.22 -1.30 16.48
N TRP A 185 13.57 -1.12 15.20
CA TRP A 185 14.89 -0.63 14.81
C TRP A 185 14.92 0.84 14.44
N VAL A 186 13.77 1.46 14.15
CA VAL A 186 13.70 2.85 13.70
C VAL A 186 12.83 3.67 14.64
N LYS A 187 11.56 3.33 14.86
CA LYS A 187 10.61 4.18 15.60
C LYS A 187 10.87 4.22 17.11
N GLU A 188 11.21 3.10 17.75
CA GLU A 188 11.36 3.05 19.22
C GLU A 188 12.44 4.01 19.74
N ARG A 189 13.49 4.29 18.96
CA ARG A 189 14.58 5.18 19.37
C ARG A 189 14.38 6.66 19.03
N TYR A 190 13.33 7.02 18.29
CA TYR A 190 13.03 8.42 17.95
C TYR A 190 12.20 9.11 19.02
N ARG A 191 11.67 8.39 20.01
CA ARG A 191 10.74 8.95 21.01
C ARG A 191 11.40 10.04 21.89
N THR A 192 12.72 10.03 22.03
CA THR A 192 13.50 11.04 22.80
C THR A 192 14.17 12.11 21.94
N MET A 193 14.27 11.93 20.62
CA MET A 193 14.88 12.90 19.71
C MET A 193 13.82 13.68 18.93
N ARG A 194 13.91 15.02 18.88
CA ARG A 194 13.03 15.89 18.05
C ARG A 194 13.23 15.71 16.52
N GLY A 195 13.75 14.57 16.08
CA GLY A 195 14.12 14.27 14.70
C GLY A 195 15.57 14.62 14.35
N TYR A 196 15.97 14.29 13.12
CA TYR A 196 17.31 14.52 12.60
C TYR A 196 17.41 15.89 11.91
N LYS A 197 18.43 16.68 12.25
CA LYS A 197 18.71 17.97 11.60
C LYS A 197 19.29 17.82 10.18
N LYS A 198 19.83 16.64 9.83
CA LYS A 198 20.44 16.32 8.54
C LYS A 198 19.96 14.95 8.05
N ALA A 199 19.55 14.85 6.79
CA ALA A 199 19.07 13.60 6.19
C ALA A 199 20.13 12.48 6.24
N ALA A 200 21.41 12.82 6.03
CA ALA A 200 22.52 11.86 6.10
C ALA A 200 22.61 11.14 7.45
N ASN A 201 22.33 11.84 8.55
CA ASN A 201 22.37 11.25 9.88
C ASN A 201 21.23 10.24 10.08
N ALA A 202 20.04 10.54 9.53
CA ALA A 202 18.92 9.60 9.58
C ALA A 202 19.28 8.30 8.84
N VAL A 203 19.89 8.41 7.65
CA VAL A 203 20.35 7.25 6.86
C VAL A 203 21.44 6.46 7.60
N ASN A 204 22.45 7.14 8.15
CA ASN A 204 23.56 6.48 8.84
C ASN A 204 23.09 5.74 10.09
N VAL A 205 22.24 6.37 10.91
CA VAL A 205 21.70 5.71 12.11
C VAL A 205 20.77 4.56 11.73
N SER A 206 19.90 4.71 10.73
CA SER A 206 19.07 3.59 10.26
C SER A 206 19.91 2.40 9.75
N ARG A 207 21.01 2.65 9.04
CA ARG A 207 21.94 1.58 8.61
C ARG A 207 22.63 0.90 9.78
N LEU A 208 23.13 1.69 10.75
CA LEU A 208 23.76 1.17 11.96
C LEU A 208 22.78 0.28 12.73
N LEU A 209 21.55 0.75 12.97
CA LEU A 209 20.55 0.00 13.72
C LEU A 209 20.15 -1.29 13.01
N ALA A 210 20.00 -1.28 11.69
CA ALA A 210 19.76 -2.49 10.91
C ALA A 210 20.93 -3.49 11.01
N TRP A 211 22.17 -3.01 10.93
CA TRP A 211 23.36 -3.84 11.08
C TRP A 211 23.47 -4.46 12.49
N CYS A 212 23.29 -3.66 13.55
CA CYS A 212 23.24 -4.15 14.93
C CYS A 212 22.14 -5.22 15.11
N GLY A 213 20.94 -4.95 14.59
CA GLY A 213 19.78 -5.85 14.69
C GLY A 213 20.05 -7.22 14.06
N ASN A 214 20.74 -7.27 12.92
CA ASN A 214 21.08 -8.51 12.23
C ASN A 214 22.05 -9.42 13.01
N HIS A 215 22.81 -8.88 13.97
CA HIS A 215 23.78 -9.64 14.75
C HIS A 215 23.31 -9.94 16.18
N LEU A 216 22.07 -9.58 16.56
CA LEU A 216 21.59 -9.88 17.92
C LEU A 216 21.59 -11.37 18.24
N ASN A 217 21.26 -12.21 17.26
CA ASN A 217 21.25 -13.67 17.44
C ASN A 217 22.66 -14.29 17.39
N SER A 218 23.70 -13.48 17.12
CA SER A 218 25.09 -13.90 17.02
C SER A 218 25.99 -13.21 18.07
N GLY A 219 25.43 -12.77 19.19
CA GLY A 219 26.18 -12.15 20.30
C GLY A 219 26.31 -10.63 20.22
N GLY A 220 25.61 -9.97 19.30
CA GLY A 220 25.68 -8.53 19.09
C GLY A 220 26.77 -8.13 18.11
N VAL A 221 27.03 -6.82 18.04
CA VAL A 221 28.06 -6.24 17.17
C VAL A 221 29.19 -5.64 17.99
N ASP A 222 30.41 -5.81 17.51
CA ASP A 222 31.55 -5.05 17.99
C ASP A 222 31.52 -3.64 17.38
N LEU A 223 31.27 -2.64 18.22
CA LEU A 223 31.20 -1.24 17.81
C LEU A 223 32.59 -0.63 17.59
N GLU A 224 33.66 -1.25 18.10
CA GLU A 224 35.04 -0.80 17.90
C GLU A 224 35.42 -0.86 16.41
N ALA A 225 34.89 -1.84 15.68
CA ALA A 225 35.04 -1.98 14.23
C ALA A 225 34.47 -0.82 13.40
N LEU A 226 33.70 0.10 14.00
CA LEU A 226 33.15 1.29 13.32
C LEU A 226 34.01 2.54 13.52
N VAL A 227 35.02 2.49 14.39
CA VAL A 227 35.87 3.62 14.77
C VAL A 227 37.29 3.47 14.19
N ALA A 228 37.64 2.29 13.69
CA ALA A 228 38.88 2.00 12.95
C ALA A 228 38.81 2.44 11.48
#